data_AF-A0A538EK80-F1
#
_entry.id   AF-A0A538EK80-F1
#
_cell.length_a   1.000
_cell.length_b   1.000
_cell.length_c   1.000
_cell.angle_alpha   90.00
_cell.angle_beta   90.00
_cell.angle_gamma   90.00
#
_symmetry.space_group_name_H-M   'P 1'
#
loop_
_entity.id
_entity.type
_entity.pdbx_description
1 polymer ?
#
loop_
_entity_poly.entity_id
_entity_poly.type
_entity_poly.pdbx_seq_one_letter_code
_entity_poly.pdbx_strand_id
1 'polypeptide(L)'
;MAAMVPEARLEETEHGLAPKGEGWFVVNARDVVWYDRGPRGKVMGFDGDPEFEQVGVNIFVLEPGNPMSMYHWENDQEDFLVVQGEALLIAEGEERPLKQWDFVHCPPKMNHVIVGAGDGPCVVIAVGARQHQDGAGWGGYTVDEAAVRHDASAERETTDPHEAYARFPARRPTRYGDGWLP
;
A
#
# COMPACT_ATOMS: atom_id res chain seq x y z
N MET A 1 7.48 17.31 -35.12
CA MET A 1 8.27 16.87 -33.95
C MET A 1 7.28 16.56 -32.85
N ALA A 2 7.40 15.41 -32.17
CA ALA A 2 6.60 15.17 -30.97
C ALA A 2 6.97 16.24 -29.93
N ALA A 3 5.97 16.81 -29.26
CA ALA A 3 6.23 17.75 -28.17
C ALA A 3 6.99 17.04 -27.05
N MET A 4 8.01 17.68 -26.48
CA MET A 4 8.70 17.14 -25.30
C MET A 4 7.73 17.12 -24.12
N VAL A 5 7.78 16.07 -23.30
CA VAL A 5 7.00 16.00 -22.06
C VAL A 5 7.63 16.94 -21.02
N PRO A 6 6.87 17.88 -20.43
CA PRO A 6 7.40 18.82 -19.44
C PRO A 6 7.68 18.13 -18.09
N GLU A 7 8.56 18.75 -17.30
CA GLU A 7 8.73 18.39 -15.89
C GLU A 7 7.56 18.94 -15.08
N ALA A 8 6.96 18.09 -14.24
CA ALA A 8 5.86 18.47 -13.35
C ALA A 8 6.37 19.33 -12.19
N ARG A 9 5.50 20.19 -11.67
CA ARG A 9 5.84 21.03 -10.51
C ARG A 9 5.80 20.19 -9.23
N LEU A 10 6.75 20.43 -8.33
CA LEU A 10 6.70 19.94 -6.97
C LEU A 10 6.26 21.06 -6.02
N GLU A 11 5.32 20.78 -5.13
CA GLU A 11 4.86 21.70 -4.08
C GLU A 11 5.31 21.21 -2.71
N GLU A 12 5.97 22.09 -1.95
CA GLU A 12 6.27 21.85 -0.53
C GLU A 12 4.99 22.04 0.29
N THR A 13 4.61 21.02 1.04
CA THR A 13 3.52 21.07 2.01
C THR A 13 4.07 21.07 3.44
N GLU A 14 3.21 21.20 4.44
CA GLU A 14 3.63 21.01 5.83
C GLU A 14 4.17 19.58 6.10
N HIS A 15 3.83 18.61 5.26
CA HIS A 15 4.11 17.19 5.40
C HIS A 15 5.13 16.62 4.40
N GLY A 16 5.70 17.45 3.53
CA GLY A 16 6.67 17.04 2.49
C GLY A 16 6.25 17.47 1.10
N LEU A 17 7.02 17.04 0.09
CA LEU A 17 6.80 17.33 -1.32
C LEU A 17 5.61 16.55 -1.89
N ALA A 18 4.83 17.21 -2.75
CA ALA A 18 3.78 16.58 -3.54
C ALA A 18 3.90 17.01 -5.02
N PRO A 19 3.89 16.07 -5.98
CA PRO A 19 3.85 16.41 -7.39
C PRO A 19 2.48 16.98 -7.78
N LYS A 20 2.49 17.98 -8.67
CA LYS A 20 1.30 18.71 -9.14
C LYS A 20 1.27 18.84 -10.66
N GLY A 21 0.15 18.43 -11.23
CA GLY A 21 -0.11 18.47 -12.66
C GLY A 21 0.55 17.34 -13.42
N GLU A 22 0.33 17.33 -14.74
CA GLU A 22 0.91 16.36 -15.66
C GLU A 22 2.41 16.61 -15.89
N GLY A 23 3.17 15.55 -16.18
CA GLY A 23 4.60 15.64 -16.53
C GLY A 23 5.45 14.58 -15.85
N TRP A 24 6.76 14.62 -16.09
CA TRP A 24 7.74 13.77 -15.39
C TRP A 24 8.32 14.49 -14.17
N PHE A 25 8.81 13.76 -13.17
CA PHE A 25 9.49 14.36 -12.01
C PHE A 25 10.45 13.36 -11.37
N VAL A 26 11.33 13.86 -10.50
CA VAL A 26 12.19 13.06 -9.62
C VAL A 26 11.98 13.51 -8.18
N VAL A 27 11.66 12.58 -7.30
CA VAL A 27 11.50 12.82 -5.86
C VAL A 27 12.20 11.73 -5.06
N ASN A 28 12.66 12.06 -3.85
CA ASN A 28 13.11 11.06 -2.89
C ASN A 28 11.94 10.63 -2.00
N ALA A 29 11.81 9.33 -1.69
CA ALA A 29 10.76 8.83 -0.81
C ALA A 29 10.80 9.45 0.60
N ARG A 30 11.94 9.93 1.07
CA ARG A 30 12.09 10.63 2.37
C ARG A 30 11.59 12.08 2.34
N ASP A 31 11.44 12.67 1.16
CA ASP A 31 11.07 14.08 1.03
C ASP A 31 9.57 14.27 0.76
N VAL A 32 8.85 13.23 0.33
CA VAL A 32 7.43 13.32 -0.03
C VAL A 32 6.50 13.19 1.17
N VAL A 33 5.22 13.46 0.94
CA VAL A 33 4.17 13.29 1.96
C VAL A 33 4.00 11.81 2.33
N TRP A 34 4.04 11.52 3.63
CA TRP A 34 3.72 10.22 4.21
C TRP A 34 2.36 10.27 4.92
N TYR A 35 1.82 9.11 5.23
CA TYR A 35 0.59 8.94 5.99
C TYR A 35 0.82 7.97 7.15
N ASP A 36 0.46 8.41 8.35
CA ASP A 36 0.32 7.55 9.52
C ASP A 36 -1.06 6.90 9.53
N ARG A 37 -1.11 5.56 9.59
CA ARG A 37 -2.33 4.77 9.66
C ARG A 37 -2.52 4.09 11.02
N GLY A 38 -1.84 4.58 12.06
CA GLY A 38 -1.90 4.04 13.41
C GLY A 38 -1.43 2.59 13.45
N PRO A 39 -2.27 1.62 13.89
CA PRO A 39 -1.90 0.21 13.99
C PRO A 39 -1.67 -0.48 12.63
N ARG A 40 -1.86 0.22 11.51
CA ARG A 40 -1.57 -0.28 10.15
C ARG A 40 -0.27 0.28 9.57
N GLY A 41 0.61 0.80 10.42
CA GLY A 41 1.91 1.34 10.04
C GLY A 41 1.85 2.64 9.24
N LYS A 42 2.86 2.86 8.40
CA LYS A 42 3.04 4.06 7.57
C LYS A 42 2.96 3.73 6.09
N VAL A 43 2.57 4.71 5.28
CA VAL A 43 2.58 4.59 3.82
C VAL A 43 2.86 5.90 3.13
N MET A 44 3.43 5.81 1.94
CA MET A 44 3.46 6.91 0.98
C MET A 44 3.08 6.40 -0.42
N GLY A 45 2.68 7.32 -1.30
CA GLY A 45 2.54 7.11 -2.73
C GLY A 45 3.41 8.11 -3.49
N PHE A 46 3.88 7.74 -4.69
CA PHE A 46 4.67 8.64 -5.52
C PHE A 46 3.83 9.56 -6.40
N ASP A 47 2.57 9.23 -6.60
CA ASP A 47 1.62 10.03 -7.34
C ASP A 47 1.16 11.25 -6.52
N GLY A 48 0.39 12.12 -7.16
CA GLY A 48 -0.07 13.37 -6.55
C GLY A 48 -1.45 13.73 -7.06
N ASP A 49 -1.58 14.97 -7.54
CA ASP A 49 -2.80 15.45 -8.16
C ASP A 49 -2.48 15.91 -9.58
N PRO A 50 -2.78 15.11 -10.62
CA PRO A 50 -3.57 13.87 -10.57
C PRO A 50 -2.78 12.63 -10.09
N GLU A 51 -3.52 11.57 -9.74
CA GLU A 51 -2.96 10.23 -9.52
C GLU A 51 -2.44 9.62 -10.83
N PHE A 52 -1.55 8.62 -10.76
CA PHE A 52 -1.11 7.91 -11.95
C PHE A 52 -2.25 7.06 -12.53
N GLU A 53 -2.47 7.13 -13.83
CA GLU A 53 -3.60 6.43 -14.47
C GLU A 53 -3.41 4.91 -14.61
N GLN A 54 -2.17 4.44 -14.76
CA GLN A 54 -1.90 3.05 -15.12
C GLN A 54 -1.61 2.16 -13.91
N VAL A 55 -0.80 2.66 -12.97
CA VAL A 55 -0.36 1.91 -11.79
C VAL A 55 -0.29 2.81 -10.58
N GLY A 56 -0.69 2.30 -9.42
CA GLY A 56 -0.32 2.85 -8.12
C GLY A 56 1.05 2.29 -7.70
N VAL A 57 1.86 3.12 -7.03
CA VAL A 57 3.13 2.69 -6.43
C VAL A 57 3.21 3.25 -5.03
N ASN A 58 3.33 2.37 -4.04
CA ASN A 58 3.36 2.73 -2.64
C ASN A 58 4.51 2.07 -1.90
N ILE A 59 5.03 2.76 -0.88
CA ILE A 59 5.94 2.16 0.10
C ILE A 59 5.24 2.08 1.44
N PHE A 60 5.23 0.89 2.03
CA PHE A 60 4.67 0.59 3.34
C PHE A 60 5.78 0.33 4.33
N VAL A 61 5.61 0.83 5.56
CA VAL A 61 6.47 0.50 6.71
C VAL A 61 5.58 -0.08 7.80
N LEU A 62 5.83 -1.34 8.15
CA LEU A 62 4.97 -2.13 9.04
C LEU A 62 5.80 -2.64 10.22
N GLU A 63 5.35 -2.35 11.44
CA GLU A 63 5.87 -3.03 12.64
C GLU A 63 5.35 -4.47 12.69
N PRO A 64 5.98 -5.35 13.50
CA PRO A 64 5.45 -6.69 13.73
C PRO A 64 3.98 -6.67 14.18
N GLY A 65 3.13 -7.41 13.46
CA GLY A 65 1.70 -7.49 13.68
C GLY A 65 0.86 -6.41 12.98
N ASN A 66 1.47 -5.39 12.35
CA ASN A 66 0.70 -4.39 11.61
C ASN A 66 0.16 -4.99 10.30
N PRO A 67 -1.17 -5.01 10.08
CA PRO A 67 -1.71 -5.40 8.78
C PRO A 67 -1.54 -4.26 7.76
N MET A 68 -1.02 -4.58 6.59
CA MET A 68 -0.81 -3.65 5.49
C MET A 68 -2.15 -3.08 4.97
N SER A 69 -3.12 -3.97 4.82
CA SER A 69 -4.50 -3.76 4.36
C SER A 69 -5.42 -4.71 5.11
N MET A 70 -6.72 -4.71 4.78
CA MET A 70 -7.61 -5.83 5.10
C MET A 70 -7.53 -6.89 4.00
N TYR A 71 -7.78 -8.15 4.35
CA TYR A 71 -7.80 -9.30 3.47
C TYR A 71 -8.82 -9.09 2.35
N HIS A 72 -8.32 -9.12 1.13
CA HIS A 72 -9.06 -8.64 -0.03
C HIS A 72 -8.55 -9.25 -1.31
N TRP A 73 -9.29 -9.02 -2.37
CA TRP A 73 -8.89 -9.29 -3.75
C TRP A 73 -9.30 -8.11 -4.62
N GLU A 74 -8.56 -7.88 -5.68
CA GLU A 74 -8.86 -6.86 -6.69
C GLU A 74 -9.05 -7.50 -8.07
N ASN A 75 -9.78 -6.83 -8.96
CA ASN A 75 -9.92 -7.25 -10.36
C ASN A 75 -8.66 -6.98 -11.19
N ASP A 76 -7.74 -6.21 -10.62
CA ASP A 76 -6.42 -5.94 -11.17
C ASP A 76 -5.35 -6.77 -10.47
N GLN A 77 -4.18 -6.83 -11.09
CA GLN A 77 -3.01 -7.44 -10.47
C GLN A 77 -2.38 -6.48 -9.47
N GLU A 78 -1.79 -7.05 -8.43
CA GLU A 78 -0.92 -6.35 -7.49
C GLU A 78 0.35 -7.15 -7.26
N ASP A 79 1.46 -6.44 -7.07
CA ASP A 79 2.77 -7.04 -6.88
C ASP A 79 3.48 -6.37 -5.70
N PHE A 80 4.21 -7.17 -4.92
CA PHE A 80 4.87 -6.71 -3.69
C PHE A 80 6.32 -7.17 -3.63
N LEU A 81 7.21 -6.29 -3.17
CA LEU A 81 8.61 -6.61 -2.91
C LEU A 81 8.98 -6.20 -1.49
N VAL A 82 9.40 -7.16 -0.67
CA VAL A 82 9.94 -6.89 0.67
C VAL A 82 11.38 -6.39 0.51
N VAL A 83 11.64 -5.13 0.83
CA VAL A 83 12.98 -4.52 0.67
C VAL A 83 13.76 -4.42 1.98
N GLN A 84 13.11 -4.62 3.13
CA GLN A 84 13.73 -4.73 4.45
C GLN A 84 12.82 -5.53 5.39
N GLY A 85 13.43 -6.28 6.31
CA GLY A 85 12.72 -6.97 7.39
C GLY A 85 12.04 -8.26 6.96
N GLU A 86 11.08 -8.69 7.76
CA GLU A 86 10.29 -9.91 7.58
C GLU A 86 8.80 -9.56 7.57
N ALA A 87 8.04 -10.29 6.77
CA ALA A 87 6.59 -10.14 6.69
C ALA A 87 5.91 -11.51 6.64
N LEU A 88 4.61 -11.52 6.82
CA LEU A 88 3.76 -12.69 6.64
C LEU A 88 2.78 -12.40 5.51
N LEU A 89 2.84 -13.18 4.45
CA LEU A 89 1.78 -13.23 3.44
C LEU A 89 0.69 -14.18 3.94
N ILE A 90 -0.56 -13.76 3.80
CA ILE A 90 -1.72 -14.63 3.87
C ILE A 90 -2.32 -14.61 2.47
N ALA A 91 -2.31 -15.73 1.76
CA ALA A 91 -2.81 -15.86 0.40
C ALA A 91 -3.73 -17.08 0.30
N GLU A 92 -4.97 -16.87 -0.13
CA GLU A 92 -6.00 -17.94 -0.21
C GLU A 92 -6.13 -18.75 1.10
N GLY A 93 -6.03 -18.07 2.24
CA GLY A 93 -6.11 -18.66 3.58
C GLY A 93 -4.82 -19.35 4.06
N GLU A 94 -3.75 -19.36 3.25
CA GLU A 94 -2.46 -19.94 3.62
C GLU A 94 -1.47 -18.88 4.10
N GLU A 95 -0.83 -19.14 5.24
CA GLU A 95 0.24 -18.30 5.80
C GLU A 95 1.62 -18.69 5.23
N ARG A 96 2.36 -17.70 4.71
CA ARG A 96 3.69 -17.85 4.10
C ARG A 96 4.64 -16.76 4.62
N PRO A 97 5.70 -17.12 5.38
CA PRO A 97 6.72 -16.15 5.77
C PRO A 97 7.43 -15.58 4.55
N LEU A 98 7.68 -14.27 4.58
CA LEU A 98 8.46 -13.53 3.60
C LEU A 98 9.66 -12.89 4.29
N LYS A 99 10.77 -12.76 3.56
CA LYS A 99 11.97 -12.04 3.98
C LYS A 99 12.39 -11.05 2.92
N GLN A 100 13.40 -10.24 3.25
CA GLN A 100 14.02 -9.32 2.31
C GLN A 100 14.35 -9.99 0.96
N TRP A 101 13.95 -9.30 -0.11
CA TRP A 101 14.04 -9.66 -1.52
C TRP A 101 13.08 -10.74 -2.01
N ASP A 102 12.14 -11.20 -1.17
CA ASP A 102 11.02 -11.99 -1.65
C ASP A 102 10.02 -11.08 -2.39
N PHE A 103 9.60 -11.57 -3.56
CA PHE A 103 8.60 -10.95 -4.43
C PHE A 103 7.32 -11.77 -4.40
N VAL A 104 6.19 -11.09 -4.31
CA VAL A 104 4.84 -11.68 -4.35
C VAL A 104 4.11 -11.14 -5.56
N HIS A 105 3.62 -12.04 -6.39
CA HIS A 105 2.68 -11.73 -7.45
C HIS A 105 1.26 -12.11 -7.00
N CYS A 106 0.35 -11.16 -7.00
CA CYS A 106 -1.08 -11.37 -6.79
C CYS A 106 -1.79 -11.23 -8.14
N PRO A 107 -2.12 -12.34 -8.82
CA PRO A 107 -2.95 -12.27 -10.01
C PRO A 107 -4.35 -11.74 -9.64
N PRO A 108 -5.12 -11.21 -10.60
CA PRO A 108 -6.48 -10.76 -10.37
C PRO A 108 -7.32 -11.78 -9.60
N LYS A 109 -8.08 -11.28 -8.63
CA LYS A 109 -9.00 -12.00 -7.75
C LYS A 109 -8.35 -12.93 -6.73
N MET A 110 -7.03 -12.91 -6.60
CA MET A 110 -6.37 -13.63 -5.52
C MET A 110 -6.63 -12.91 -4.19
N ASN A 111 -7.19 -13.63 -3.22
CA ASN A 111 -7.36 -13.11 -1.87
C ASN A 111 -6.01 -13.05 -1.18
N HIS A 112 -5.65 -11.88 -0.66
CA HIS A 112 -4.38 -11.70 0.01
C HIS A 112 -4.37 -10.56 1.03
N VAL A 113 -3.38 -10.62 1.92
CA VAL A 113 -2.91 -9.51 2.76
C VAL A 113 -1.47 -9.78 3.19
N ILE A 114 -0.72 -8.71 3.46
CA ILE A 114 0.60 -8.78 4.07
C ILE A 114 0.53 -8.17 5.49
N VAL A 115 1.20 -8.81 6.43
CA VAL A 115 1.33 -8.36 7.82
C VAL A 115 2.81 -8.22 8.15
N GLY A 116 3.22 -7.16 8.84
CA GLY A 116 4.59 -7.02 9.32
C GLY A 116 4.94 -8.16 10.30
N ALA A 117 6.17 -8.68 10.24
CA ALA A 117 6.61 -9.81 11.07
C ALA A 117 8.05 -9.61 11.58
N GLY A 118 8.59 -10.63 12.26
CA GLY A 118 9.93 -10.60 12.83
C GLY A 118 10.06 -9.70 14.06
N ASP A 119 11.27 -9.24 14.33
CA ASP A 119 11.64 -8.47 15.53
C ASP A 119 11.69 -6.95 15.32
N GLY A 120 11.34 -6.45 14.13
CA GLY A 120 11.43 -5.03 13.80
C GLY A 120 10.64 -4.66 12.53
N PRO A 121 10.72 -3.39 12.10
CA PRO A 121 9.91 -2.92 10.99
C PRO A 121 10.32 -3.59 9.66
N CYS A 122 9.32 -3.91 8.84
CA CYS A 122 9.52 -4.32 7.46
C CYS A 122 9.08 -3.22 6.49
N VAL A 123 9.78 -3.13 5.36
CA VAL A 123 9.48 -2.19 4.27
C VAL A 123 9.06 -2.97 3.05
N VAL A 124 7.87 -2.65 2.52
CA VAL A 124 7.28 -3.32 1.36
C VAL A 124 6.98 -2.28 0.30
N ILE A 125 7.45 -2.52 -0.93
CA ILE A 125 7.03 -1.76 -2.11
C ILE A 125 5.84 -2.51 -2.71
N ALA A 126 4.74 -1.80 -2.94
CA ALA A 126 3.54 -2.30 -3.60
C ALA A 126 3.37 -1.60 -4.95
N VAL A 127 2.98 -2.37 -5.97
CA VAL A 127 2.56 -1.86 -7.28
C VAL A 127 1.25 -2.52 -7.64
N GLY A 128 0.22 -1.73 -7.95
CA GLY A 128 -1.10 -2.23 -8.37
C GLY A 128 -1.49 -1.63 -9.71
N ALA A 129 -2.08 -2.43 -10.59
CA ALA A 129 -2.70 -1.90 -11.80
C ALA A 129 -3.98 -1.14 -11.46
N ARG A 130 -4.34 -0.15 -12.30
CA ARG A 130 -5.47 0.75 -12.07
C ARG A 130 -6.52 0.67 -13.18
N GLN A 131 -6.56 -0.43 -13.93
CA GLN A 131 -7.43 -0.60 -15.10
C GLN A 131 -8.90 -0.81 -14.71
N HIS A 132 -9.16 -1.44 -13.58
CA HIS A 132 -10.48 -1.81 -13.07
C HIS A 132 -10.73 -1.32 -11.63
N GLN A 133 -9.92 -0.38 -11.14
CA GLN A 133 -10.04 0.17 -9.78
C GLN A 133 -11.36 0.91 -9.49
N ASP A 134 -12.10 1.30 -10.53
CA ASP A 134 -13.32 2.11 -10.41
C ASP A 134 -14.60 1.26 -10.52
N GLY A 135 -15.58 1.54 -9.65
CA GLY A 135 -16.95 1.03 -9.75
C GLY A 135 -17.20 -0.29 -9.02
N ALA A 136 -18.39 -0.88 -9.21
CA ALA A 136 -18.91 -2.00 -8.42
C ALA A 136 -18.15 -3.34 -8.56
N GLY A 137 -17.10 -3.38 -9.38
CA GLY A 137 -16.29 -4.57 -9.63
C GLY A 137 -14.81 -4.37 -9.34
N TRP A 138 -14.40 -3.35 -8.60
CA TRP A 138 -12.96 -3.13 -8.33
C TRP A 138 -12.32 -4.29 -7.57
N GLY A 139 -13.08 -4.91 -6.66
CA GLY A 139 -12.59 -5.92 -5.74
C GLY A 139 -13.55 -6.17 -4.59
N GLY A 140 -13.04 -6.76 -3.51
CA GLY A 140 -13.81 -6.95 -2.29
C GLY A 140 -12.96 -7.42 -1.12
N TYR A 141 -13.47 -7.18 0.08
CA TYR A 141 -12.90 -7.66 1.33
C TYR A 141 -13.61 -8.95 1.75
N THR A 142 -12.83 -9.98 2.04
CA THR A 142 -13.34 -11.31 2.43
C THR A 142 -13.01 -11.61 3.89
N VAL A 143 -13.75 -12.53 4.47
CA VAL A 143 -13.49 -13.02 5.83
C VAL A 143 -12.71 -14.32 5.74
N ASP A 144 -11.56 -14.36 6.41
CA ASP A 144 -10.70 -15.54 6.42
C ASP A 144 -10.11 -15.78 7.81
N GLU A 145 -10.09 -17.05 8.23
CA GLU A 145 -9.64 -17.44 9.57
C GLU A 145 -8.16 -17.14 9.81
N ALA A 146 -7.31 -17.24 8.79
CA ALA A 146 -5.91 -16.87 8.91
C ALA A 146 -5.76 -15.36 9.05
N ALA A 147 -6.44 -14.58 8.21
CA ALA A 147 -6.41 -13.13 8.32
C ALA A 147 -6.96 -12.61 9.66
N VAL A 148 -7.99 -13.25 10.23
CA VAL A 148 -8.53 -12.91 11.57
C VAL A 148 -7.46 -13.05 12.67
N ARG A 149 -6.58 -14.05 12.60
CA ARG A 149 -5.52 -14.25 13.61
C ARG A 149 -4.53 -13.08 13.69
N HIS A 150 -4.42 -12.30 12.61
CA HIS A 150 -3.45 -11.21 12.48
C HIS A 150 -4.12 -9.83 12.39
N ASP A 151 -5.37 -9.69 12.87
CA ASP A 151 -6.17 -8.46 12.80
C ASP A 151 -6.29 -7.89 11.37
N ALA A 152 -6.18 -8.77 10.38
CA ALA A 152 -6.08 -8.42 8.97
C ALA A 152 -7.35 -8.76 8.18
N SER A 153 -8.40 -9.32 8.80
CA SER A 153 -9.68 -9.62 8.14
C SER A 153 -10.72 -8.53 8.41
N ALA A 154 -11.60 -8.27 7.44
CA ALA A 154 -12.84 -7.55 7.67
C ALA A 154 -13.76 -8.33 8.63
N GLU A 155 -14.67 -7.63 9.32
CA GLU A 155 -15.64 -8.26 10.24
C GLU A 155 -16.73 -9.05 9.51
N ARG A 156 -17.02 -8.65 8.27
CA ARG A 156 -17.95 -9.29 7.34
C ARG A 156 -17.49 -9.02 5.92
N GLU A 157 -17.90 -9.87 4.98
CA GLU A 157 -17.65 -9.62 3.55
C GLU A 157 -18.28 -8.29 3.14
N THR A 158 -17.52 -7.48 2.41
CA THR A 158 -17.97 -6.17 1.95
C THR A 158 -17.15 -5.69 0.77
N THR A 159 -17.75 -4.88 -0.09
CA THR A 159 -17.03 -4.14 -1.14
C THR A 159 -16.81 -2.67 -0.76
N ASP A 160 -17.22 -2.27 0.44
CA ASP A 160 -17.08 -0.91 0.96
C ASP A 160 -15.82 -0.81 1.85
N PRO A 161 -14.78 -0.09 1.42
CA PRO A 161 -13.60 0.15 2.25
C PRO A 161 -13.93 0.83 3.59
N HIS A 162 -14.96 1.69 3.66
CA HIS A 162 -15.32 2.34 4.92
C HIS A 162 -15.83 1.33 5.95
N GLU A 163 -16.57 0.31 5.52
CA GLU A 163 -16.97 -0.79 6.40
C GLU A 163 -15.77 -1.67 6.77
N ALA A 164 -14.95 -2.07 5.79
CA ALA A 164 -13.81 -2.95 6.02
C ALA A 164 -12.80 -2.35 7.02
N TYR A 165 -12.60 -1.03 6.99
CA TYR A 165 -11.66 -0.32 7.86
C TYR A 165 -12.32 0.38 9.04
N ALA A 166 -13.62 0.19 9.31
CA ALA A 166 -14.38 0.98 10.29
C ALA A 166 -13.78 0.98 11.71
N ARG A 167 -13.09 -0.10 12.09
CA ARG A 167 -12.43 -0.24 13.41
C ARG A 167 -11.12 0.56 13.54
N PHE A 168 -10.55 1.03 12.44
CA PHE A 168 -9.27 1.72 12.42
C PHE A 168 -9.44 3.25 12.40
N PRO A 169 -8.49 3.99 13.01
CA PRO A 169 -8.48 5.43 12.87
C PRO A 169 -8.21 5.83 11.40
N ALA A 170 -8.73 6.98 11.01
CA ALA A 170 -8.41 7.59 9.72
C ALA A 170 -6.91 7.89 9.63
N ARG A 171 -6.34 7.70 8.43
CA ARG A 171 -4.94 8.05 8.16
C ARG A 171 -4.71 9.56 8.30
N ARG A 172 -3.53 9.95 8.77
CA ARG A 172 -3.13 11.35 8.91
C ARG A 172 -1.87 11.64 8.12
N PRO A 173 -1.83 12.73 7.33
CA PRO A 173 -0.60 13.10 6.65
C PRO A 173 0.50 13.46 7.68
N THR A 174 1.74 13.17 7.34
CA THR A 174 2.92 13.40 8.17
C THR A 174 4.16 13.54 7.30
N ARG A 175 5.22 14.16 7.83
CA ARG A 175 6.56 14.03 7.25
C ARG A 175 7.09 12.62 7.44
N TYR A 176 8.06 12.26 6.61
CA TYR A 176 8.95 11.13 6.85
C TYR A 176 9.52 11.18 8.28
N GLY A 177 9.51 10.03 8.95
CA GLY A 177 10.15 9.85 10.26
C GLY A 177 11.51 9.18 10.11
N ASP A 178 12.49 9.66 10.89
CA ASP A 178 13.84 9.10 10.89
C ASP A 178 13.81 7.59 11.18
N GLY A 179 14.48 6.82 10.31
CA GLY A 179 14.61 5.36 10.44
C GLY A 179 13.49 4.53 9.82
N TRP A 180 12.48 5.12 9.16
CA TRP A 180 11.43 4.36 8.48
C TRP A 180 11.92 3.60 7.23
N LEU A 181 12.93 4.13 6.54
CA LEU A 181 13.55 3.52 5.37
C LEU A 181 15.03 3.20 5.66
N PRO A 182 15.60 2.15 5.03
CA PRO A 182 17.02 1.81 5.16
C PRO A 182 17.94 2.88 4.57
#